data_AF-A0A383BJB9-F1
#
_entry.id   AF-A0A383BJB9-F1
#
_cell.length_a   1.000
_cell.length_b   1.000
_cell.length_c   1.000
_cell.angle_alpha   90.00
_cell.angle_beta   90.00
_cell.angle_gamma   90.00
#
_symmetry.space_group_name_H-M   'P 1'
#
loop_
_entity.id
_entity.type
_entity.pdbx_description
1 polymer ?
#
loop_
_entity_poly.entity_id
_entity_poly.type
_entity_poly.pdbx_seq_one_letter_code
_entity_poly.pdbx_strand_id
1 'polypeptide(L)'
;PEDLVTLEQRMRDIVRRDEPITREVWSREEARDFFSSIGESYKAEIVSDLPESEILTVYRQGKFVDLCRGPHLPSTGKLGTAFKLTKIAGAYWRGDSRNEMLQRGYGTAWANEKDLKSHLARLEEAERRDHRRLGKELDLFHIQEEATGSVFWHGQGWTMFRLIESYMRSRLENNGYTEVKTPSLIDRTLWERSGHWDKFREHMFTASSEDRVLALKPMNCPGHVQIFRHGLKSYRDLPLRMAEF
;
A
#
# COMPACT_ATOMS: atom_id res chain seq x y z
N PRO A 1 -15.35 -14.68 4.20
CA PRO A 1 -14.53 -15.46 5.17
C PRO A 1 -14.83 -16.95 5.16
N GLU A 2 -16.12 -17.31 5.13
CA GLU A 2 -16.58 -18.71 5.08
C GLU A 2 -16.07 -19.45 3.83
N ASP A 3 -16.06 -18.79 2.67
CA ASP A 3 -15.53 -19.38 1.43
C ASP A 3 -14.06 -19.79 1.52
N LEU A 4 -13.24 -19.10 2.32
CA LEU A 4 -11.83 -19.47 2.50
C LEU A 4 -11.69 -20.86 3.13
N VAL A 5 -12.60 -21.23 4.04
CA VAL A 5 -12.59 -22.55 4.68
C VAL A 5 -12.93 -23.63 3.65
N THR A 6 -13.96 -23.40 2.84
CA THR A 6 -14.37 -24.30 1.76
C THR A 6 -13.28 -24.45 0.70
N LEU A 7 -12.68 -23.34 0.27
CA LEU A 7 -11.57 -23.32 -0.69
C LEU A 7 -10.34 -24.04 -0.15
N GLU A 8 -9.96 -23.78 1.09
CA GLU A 8 -8.81 -24.41 1.74
C GLU A 8 -9.01 -25.94 1.87
N GLN A 9 -10.23 -26.38 2.18
CA GLN A 9 -10.59 -27.80 2.18
C GLN A 9 -10.51 -28.40 0.77
N ARG A 10 -11.06 -27.71 -0.24
CA ARG A 10 -10.97 -28.15 -1.63
C ARG A 10 -9.52 -28.28 -2.10
N MET A 11 -8.65 -27.34 -1.73
CA MET A 11 -7.21 -27.42 -2.01
C MET A 11 -6.57 -28.65 -1.36
N ARG A 12 -6.93 -29.00 -0.12
CA ARG A 12 -6.45 -30.24 0.54
C ARG A 12 -6.90 -31.48 -0.22
N ASP A 13 -8.13 -31.50 -0.73
CA ASP A 13 -8.63 -32.60 -1.55
C ASP A 13 -7.81 -32.75 -2.84
N ILE A 14 -7.41 -31.64 -3.46
CA ILE A 14 -6.57 -31.62 -4.66
C ILE A 14 -5.15 -32.14 -4.36
N VAL A 15 -4.56 -31.74 -3.24
CA VAL A 15 -3.26 -32.25 -2.79
C VAL A 15 -3.31 -33.76 -2.58
N ARG A 16 -4.39 -34.27 -1.96
CA ARG A 16 -4.58 -35.71 -1.72
C ARG A 16 -4.68 -36.55 -3.00
N ARG A 17 -5.10 -35.95 -4.12
CA ARG A 17 -5.15 -36.63 -5.43
C ARG A 17 -3.78 -36.83 -6.07
N ASP A 18 -2.75 -36.13 -5.58
CA ASP A 18 -1.36 -36.20 -6.06
C ASP A 18 -1.23 -36.17 -7.59
N GLU A 19 -1.94 -35.25 -8.24
CA GLU A 19 -1.94 -35.13 -9.69
C GLU A 19 -0.57 -34.64 -10.18
N PRO A 20 0.01 -35.25 -11.24
CA PRO A 20 1.25 -34.75 -11.83
C PRO A 20 1.04 -33.35 -12.40
N ILE A 21 2.05 -32.49 -12.25
CA ILE A 21 2.07 -31.16 -12.83
C ILE A 21 3.00 -31.18 -14.04
N THR A 22 2.43 -31.00 -15.23
CA THR A 22 3.18 -31.03 -16.50
C THR A 22 3.39 -29.64 -17.05
N ARG A 23 4.64 -29.34 -17.42
CA ARG A 23 5.00 -28.11 -18.15
C ARG A 23 4.84 -28.35 -19.64
N GLU A 24 4.02 -27.54 -20.27
CA GLU A 24 3.78 -27.52 -21.71
C GLU A 24 4.30 -26.18 -22.28
N VAL A 25 4.72 -26.20 -23.54
CA VAL A 25 5.10 -25.00 -24.29
C VAL A 25 4.08 -24.84 -25.40
N TRP A 26 3.38 -23.72 -25.42
CA TRP A 26 2.30 -23.46 -26.36
C TRP A 26 2.66 -22.26 -27.23
N SER A 27 2.12 -22.21 -28.44
CA SER A 27 2.13 -20.99 -29.24
C SER A 27 1.17 -19.94 -28.64
N ARG A 28 1.37 -18.67 -29.02
CA ARG A 28 0.51 -17.56 -28.59
C ARG A 28 -0.94 -17.72 -29.03
N GLU A 29 -1.13 -18.17 -30.27
CA GLU A 29 -2.44 -18.42 -30.83
C GLU A 29 -3.17 -19.52 -30.06
N GLU A 30 -2.51 -20.68 -29.85
CA GLU A 30 -3.08 -21.78 -29.05
C GLU A 30 -3.44 -21.35 -27.63
N ALA A 31 -2.56 -20.62 -26.95
CA ALA A 31 -2.82 -20.14 -25.59
C ALA A 31 -3.98 -19.15 -25.52
N ARG A 32 -4.00 -18.16 -26.42
CA ARG A 32 -5.07 -17.17 -26.48
C ARG A 32 -6.42 -17.83 -26.75
N ASP A 33 -6.49 -18.67 -27.76
CA ASP A 33 -7.74 -19.31 -28.19
C ASP A 33 -8.27 -20.26 -27.10
N PHE A 34 -7.37 -21.00 -26.43
CA PHE A 34 -7.75 -21.83 -25.28
C PHE A 34 -8.32 -21.01 -24.12
N PHE A 35 -7.61 -19.98 -23.64
CA PHE A 35 -8.08 -19.17 -22.49
C PHE A 35 -9.36 -18.41 -22.82
N SER A 36 -9.51 -17.91 -24.06
CA SER A 36 -10.77 -17.32 -24.51
C SER A 36 -11.92 -18.34 -24.54
N SER A 37 -11.67 -19.59 -24.97
CA SER A 37 -12.71 -20.63 -25.04
C SER A 37 -13.29 -21.04 -23.68
N ILE A 38 -12.48 -20.91 -22.61
CA ILE A 38 -12.90 -21.24 -21.23
C ILE A 38 -13.33 -20.01 -20.42
N GLY A 39 -13.38 -18.82 -21.03
CA GLY A 39 -13.84 -17.58 -20.39
C GLY A 39 -12.78 -16.82 -19.57
N GLU A 40 -11.51 -17.21 -19.65
CA GLU A 40 -10.38 -16.57 -18.95
C GLU A 40 -9.83 -15.37 -19.75
N SER A 41 -10.65 -14.32 -19.90
CA SER A 41 -10.31 -13.12 -20.70
C SER A 41 -9.01 -12.43 -20.25
N TYR A 42 -8.77 -12.36 -18.95
CA TYR A 42 -7.56 -11.78 -18.36
C TYR A 42 -6.28 -12.50 -18.80
N LYS A 43 -6.32 -13.83 -18.89
CA LYS A 43 -5.18 -14.62 -19.34
C LYS A 43 -4.92 -14.43 -20.83
N ALA A 44 -5.97 -14.32 -21.64
CA ALA A 44 -5.85 -14.01 -23.07
C ALA A 44 -5.27 -12.60 -23.32
N GLU A 45 -5.64 -11.61 -22.51
CA GLU A 45 -5.06 -10.26 -22.53
C GLU A 45 -3.57 -10.30 -22.19
N ILE A 46 -3.18 -10.99 -21.10
CA ILE A 46 -1.77 -11.17 -20.72
C ILE A 46 -0.96 -11.78 -21.87
N VAL A 47 -1.45 -12.85 -22.50
CA VAL A 47 -0.77 -13.51 -23.63
C VAL A 47 -0.49 -12.54 -24.78
N SER A 48 -1.42 -11.61 -25.04
CA SER A 48 -1.33 -10.63 -26.13
C SER A 48 -0.30 -9.54 -25.85
N ASP A 49 -0.10 -9.20 -24.57
CA ASP A 49 0.83 -8.16 -24.12
C ASP A 49 2.28 -8.61 -24.00
N LEU A 50 2.54 -9.92 -23.90
CA LEU A 50 3.89 -10.42 -23.72
C LEU A 50 4.73 -10.21 -24.99
N PRO A 51 6.02 -9.82 -24.91
CA PRO A 51 6.88 -9.61 -26.08
C PRO A 51 7.03 -10.89 -26.91
N GLU A 52 6.96 -10.81 -28.24
CA GLU A 52 6.95 -11.99 -29.15
C GLU A 52 8.09 -12.99 -28.91
N SER A 53 9.26 -12.49 -28.48
CA SER A 53 10.44 -13.30 -28.16
C SER A 53 10.28 -14.22 -26.94
N GLU A 54 9.25 -14.02 -26.12
CA GLU A 54 9.04 -14.85 -24.93
C GLU A 54 8.37 -16.19 -25.27
N ILE A 55 8.96 -17.26 -24.72
CA ILE A 55 8.40 -18.61 -24.76
C ILE A 55 7.28 -18.70 -23.74
N LEU A 56 6.06 -18.98 -24.20
CA LEU A 56 4.91 -19.18 -23.34
C LEU A 56 4.91 -20.59 -22.76
N THR A 57 4.93 -20.67 -21.44
CA THR A 57 4.82 -21.91 -20.70
C THR A 57 3.47 -21.99 -20.00
N VAL A 58 2.89 -23.17 -20.07
CA VAL A 58 1.60 -23.49 -19.45
C VAL A 58 1.80 -24.68 -18.54
N TYR A 59 1.16 -24.65 -17.37
CA TYR A 59 1.20 -25.74 -16.41
C TYR A 59 -0.16 -26.40 -16.32
N ARG A 60 -0.19 -27.71 -16.57
CA ARG A 60 -1.40 -28.52 -16.45
C ARG A 60 -1.36 -29.36 -15.19
N GLN A 61 -2.48 -29.38 -14.49
CA GLN A 61 -2.73 -30.18 -13.31
C GLN A 61 -4.13 -30.79 -13.39
N GLY A 62 -4.21 -32.05 -13.80
CA GLY A 62 -5.49 -32.70 -14.11
C GLY A 62 -6.24 -31.93 -15.20
N LYS A 63 -7.41 -31.38 -14.85
CA LYS A 63 -8.24 -30.56 -15.76
C LYS A 63 -7.90 -29.06 -15.70
N PHE A 64 -7.12 -28.63 -14.72
CA PHE A 64 -6.73 -27.24 -14.57
C PHE A 64 -5.49 -26.93 -15.41
N VAL A 65 -5.49 -25.78 -16.06
CA VAL A 65 -4.44 -25.31 -16.96
C VAL A 65 -4.20 -23.84 -16.65
N ASP A 66 -2.96 -23.47 -16.37
CA ASP A 66 -2.62 -22.09 -16.03
C ASP A 66 -1.39 -21.57 -16.78
N LEU A 67 -1.43 -20.30 -17.16
CA LEU A 67 -0.31 -19.59 -17.76
C LEU A 67 0.63 -19.10 -16.65
N CYS A 68 1.84 -19.65 -16.61
CA CYS A 68 2.86 -19.28 -15.63
C CYS A 68 4.25 -19.58 -16.18
N ARG A 69 5.25 -18.77 -15.77
CA ARG A 69 6.66 -19.00 -16.10
C ARG A 69 7.31 -20.12 -15.27
N GLY A 70 6.77 -20.40 -14.08
CA GLY A 70 7.27 -21.41 -13.15
C GLY A 70 8.65 -21.09 -12.53
N PRO A 71 9.34 -22.10 -11.95
CA PRO A 71 8.99 -23.52 -11.91
C PRO A 71 7.84 -23.87 -10.94
N HIS A 72 7.23 -25.04 -11.14
CA HIS A 72 6.23 -25.62 -10.23
C HIS A 72 6.77 -26.92 -9.59
N LEU A 73 6.10 -27.36 -8.53
CA LEU A 73 6.30 -28.70 -7.95
C LEU A 73 5.98 -29.79 -8.98
N PRO A 74 6.57 -31.00 -8.87
CA PRO A 74 6.33 -32.06 -9.85
C PRO A 74 4.94 -32.71 -9.74
N SER A 75 4.29 -32.62 -8.58
CA SER A 75 2.91 -33.07 -8.38
C SER A 75 2.23 -32.26 -7.26
N THR A 76 0.90 -32.30 -7.21
CA THR A 76 0.13 -31.58 -6.18
C THR A 76 0.40 -32.10 -4.77
N GLY A 77 0.69 -33.40 -4.62
CA GLY A 77 0.97 -34.00 -3.33
C GLY A 77 2.25 -33.47 -2.70
N LYS A 78 3.21 -32.98 -3.50
CA LYS A 78 4.45 -32.36 -2.99
C LYS A 78 4.24 -31.02 -2.29
N LEU A 79 3.06 -30.39 -2.43
CA LEU A 79 2.74 -29.19 -1.65
C LEU A 79 2.65 -29.50 -0.15
N GLY A 80 2.24 -30.73 0.19
CA GLY A 80 1.96 -31.12 1.57
C GLY A 80 0.72 -30.41 2.15
N THR A 81 0.58 -30.47 3.47
CA THR A 81 -0.57 -29.89 4.21
C THR A 81 -0.27 -28.51 4.80
N ALA A 82 1.01 -28.12 4.82
CA ALA A 82 1.50 -26.93 5.51
C ALA A 82 1.23 -25.65 4.69
N PHE A 83 -0.04 -25.36 4.44
CA PHE A 83 -0.51 -24.14 3.81
C PHE A 83 -1.82 -23.63 4.44
N LYS A 84 -2.00 -22.31 4.40
CA LYS A 84 -3.15 -21.62 5.00
C LYS A 84 -3.60 -20.45 4.11
N LEU A 85 -4.89 -20.35 3.85
CA LEU A 85 -5.50 -19.13 3.31
C LEU A 85 -5.73 -18.13 4.44
N THR A 86 -5.36 -16.87 4.24
CA THR A 86 -5.29 -15.86 5.31
C THR A 86 -6.40 -14.82 5.22
N LYS A 87 -6.44 -14.03 4.15
CA LYS A 87 -7.42 -12.94 3.98
C LYS A 87 -7.84 -12.75 2.53
N ILE A 88 -8.96 -12.07 2.34
CA ILE A 88 -9.44 -11.59 1.04
C ILE A 88 -9.29 -10.07 1.02
N ALA A 89 -8.85 -9.51 -0.09
CA ALA A 89 -8.85 -8.07 -0.34
C ALA A 89 -9.37 -7.77 -1.75
N GLY A 90 -9.80 -6.53 -1.98
CA GLY A 90 -10.02 -6.03 -3.33
C GLY A 90 -8.69 -5.65 -4.01
N ALA A 91 -8.59 -5.85 -5.30
CA ALA A 91 -7.49 -5.37 -6.13
C ALA A 91 -8.02 -4.95 -7.49
N TYR A 92 -7.47 -3.89 -8.07
CA TYR A 92 -7.88 -3.46 -9.41
C TYR A 92 -6.98 -4.06 -10.49
N TRP A 93 -7.56 -4.38 -11.65
CA TRP A 93 -6.80 -4.88 -12.79
C TRP A 93 -5.69 -3.89 -13.18
N ARG A 94 -4.46 -4.40 -13.35
CA ARG A 94 -3.22 -3.60 -13.56
C ARG A 94 -2.92 -2.53 -12.49
N GLY A 95 -3.60 -2.58 -11.34
CA GLY A 95 -3.44 -1.57 -10.28
C GLY A 95 -4.07 -0.21 -10.60
N ASP A 96 -4.90 -0.12 -11.65
CA ASP A 96 -5.60 1.11 -12.04
C ASP A 96 -7.03 1.10 -11.50
N SER A 97 -7.38 2.06 -10.64
CA SER A 97 -8.70 2.16 -10.01
C SER A 97 -9.86 2.40 -10.98
N ARG A 98 -9.57 2.69 -12.26
CA ARG A 98 -10.56 2.81 -13.33
C ARG A 98 -10.98 1.47 -13.92
N ASN A 99 -10.21 0.41 -13.67
CA ASN A 99 -10.49 -0.93 -14.18
C ASN A 99 -11.37 -1.73 -13.23
N GLU A 100 -11.75 -2.94 -13.65
CA GLU A 100 -12.56 -3.86 -12.85
C GLU A 100 -11.89 -4.21 -11.51
N MET A 101 -12.71 -4.25 -10.45
CA MET A 101 -12.29 -4.67 -9.12
C MET A 101 -12.35 -6.20 -9.02
N LEU A 102 -11.19 -6.80 -8.77
CA LEU A 102 -10.98 -8.23 -8.59
C LEU A 102 -10.90 -8.60 -7.11
N GLN A 103 -11.19 -9.86 -6.80
CA GLN A 103 -10.99 -10.44 -5.47
C GLN A 103 -9.62 -11.11 -5.38
N ARG A 104 -8.79 -10.64 -4.45
CA ARG A 104 -7.47 -11.21 -4.17
C ARG A 104 -7.52 -12.07 -2.92
N GLY A 105 -7.37 -13.39 -3.09
CA GLY A 105 -7.15 -14.33 -2.00
C GLY A 105 -5.66 -14.38 -1.61
N TYR A 106 -5.36 -14.18 -0.33
CA TYR A 106 -4.01 -14.34 0.22
C TYR A 106 -3.86 -15.72 0.87
N GLY A 107 -2.67 -16.30 0.74
CA GLY A 107 -2.30 -17.53 1.41
C GLY A 107 -0.80 -17.63 1.61
N THR A 108 -0.38 -18.62 2.39
CA THR A 108 1.02 -18.92 2.70
C THR A 108 1.23 -20.43 2.70
N ALA A 109 2.41 -20.89 2.28
CA ALA A 109 2.78 -22.30 2.22
C ALA A 109 4.23 -22.48 2.72
N TRP A 110 4.50 -23.58 3.41
CA TRP A 110 5.76 -23.86 4.09
C TRP A 110 6.17 -25.32 3.88
N ALA A 111 7.45 -25.62 4.08
CA ALA A 111 7.95 -26.99 3.92
C ALA A 111 7.41 -27.96 4.99
N ASN A 112 7.01 -27.45 6.17
CA ASN A 112 6.49 -28.25 7.27
C ASN A 112 5.51 -27.44 8.15
N GLU A 113 4.69 -28.18 8.92
CA GLU A 113 3.65 -27.61 9.80
C GLU A 113 4.22 -26.76 10.94
N LYS A 114 5.43 -27.07 11.42
CA LYS A 114 6.08 -26.32 12.50
C LYS A 114 6.37 -24.88 12.06
N ASP A 115 6.91 -24.72 10.85
CA ASP A 115 7.23 -23.40 10.29
C ASP A 115 5.97 -22.61 9.95
N LEU A 116 4.94 -23.27 9.41
CA LEU A 116 3.63 -22.65 9.20
C LEU A 116 3.07 -22.12 10.52
N LYS A 117 3.02 -22.96 11.57
CA LYS A 117 2.51 -22.56 12.88
C LYS A 117 3.31 -21.40 13.48
N SER A 118 4.63 -21.43 13.36
CA SER A 118 5.51 -20.33 13.80
C SER A 118 5.23 -19.04 13.03
N HIS A 119 4.99 -19.11 11.72
CA HIS A 119 4.62 -17.95 10.92
C HIS A 119 3.24 -17.38 11.32
N LEU A 120 2.22 -18.22 11.47
CA LEU A 120 0.89 -17.79 11.87
C LEU A 120 0.89 -17.13 13.26
N ALA A 121 1.65 -17.69 14.21
CA ALA A 121 1.81 -17.07 15.53
C ALA A 121 2.46 -15.67 15.46
N ARG A 122 3.42 -15.45 14.55
CA ARG A 122 4.02 -14.13 14.31
C ARG A 122 3.03 -13.14 13.70
N LEU A 123 2.17 -13.60 12.79
CA LEU A 123 1.14 -12.75 12.21
C LEU A 123 0.11 -12.32 13.25
N GLU A 124 -0.33 -13.25 14.11
CA GLU A 124 -1.25 -12.95 15.22
C GLU A 124 -0.62 -11.94 16.20
N GLU A 125 0.64 -12.13 16.57
CA GLU A 125 1.36 -11.20 17.45
C GLU A 125 1.54 -9.82 16.82
N ALA A 126 1.77 -9.74 15.50
CA ALA A 126 1.84 -8.47 14.78
C ALA A 126 0.47 -7.76 14.75
N GLU A 127 -0.62 -8.51 14.55
CA GLU A 127 -1.98 -7.97 14.53
C GLU A 127 -2.40 -7.41 15.90
N ARG A 128 -1.98 -8.06 17.00
CA ARG A 128 -2.19 -7.53 18.37
C ARG A 128 -1.53 -6.17 18.60
N ARG A 129 -0.50 -5.83 17.81
CA ARG A 129 0.28 -4.59 17.92
C ARG A 129 -0.08 -3.57 16.83
N ASP A 130 -1.15 -3.82 16.08
CA ASP A 130 -1.63 -2.89 15.06
C ASP A 130 -2.21 -1.64 15.73
N HIS A 131 -1.61 -0.48 15.46
CA HIS A 131 -2.05 0.81 16.01
C HIS A 131 -3.52 1.15 15.68
N ARG A 132 -4.09 0.60 14.61
CA ARG A 132 -5.51 0.81 14.23
C ARG A 132 -6.43 0.03 15.15
N ARG A 133 -6.03 -1.19 15.49
CA ARG A 133 -6.73 -2.04 16.45
C ARG A 133 -6.61 -1.45 17.85
N LEU A 134 -5.38 -1.15 18.29
CA LEU A 134 -5.12 -0.54 19.59
C LEU A 134 -5.77 0.84 19.72
N GLY A 135 -5.76 1.66 18.66
CA GLY A 135 -6.40 2.97 18.65
C GLY A 135 -7.90 2.89 18.93
N LYS A 136 -8.56 1.85 18.41
CA LYS A 136 -9.97 1.55 18.70
C LYS A 136 -10.17 0.97 20.10
N GLU A 137 -9.38 -0.03 20.49
CA GLU A 137 -9.50 -0.71 21.79
C GLU A 137 -9.22 0.22 22.98
N LEU A 138 -8.30 1.17 22.80
CA LEU A 138 -7.88 2.15 23.81
C LEU A 138 -8.56 3.52 23.63
N ASP A 139 -9.52 3.64 22.71
CA ASP A 139 -10.27 4.88 22.47
C ASP A 139 -9.36 6.12 22.23
N LEU A 140 -8.32 5.96 21.40
CA LEU A 140 -7.32 7.00 21.17
C LEU A 140 -7.69 7.93 20.01
N PHE A 141 -8.24 7.37 18.94
CA PHE A 141 -8.61 8.11 17.73
C PHE A 141 -9.54 7.27 16.86
N HIS A 142 -10.17 7.91 15.88
CA HIS A 142 -10.82 7.22 14.76
C HIS A 142 -10.66 8.00 13.44
N ILE A 143 -11.07 7.35 12.36
CA ILE A 143 -11.17 7.91 11.01
C ILE A 143 -12.61 7.64 10.54
N GLN A 144 -13.23 8.62 9.90
CA GLN A 144 -14.58 8.53 9.32
C GLN A 144 -14.60 9.14 7.91
N GLU A 145 -15.64 8.81 7.14
CA GLU A 145 -15.72 9.09 5.70
C GLU A 145 -15.68 10.59 5.38
N GLU A 146 -16.30 11.41 6.24
CA GLU A 146 -16.37 12.87 6.09
C GLU A 146 -14.99 13.55 6.11
N ALA A 147 -13.96 12.90 6.67
CA ALA A 147 -12.59 13.41 6.68
C ALA A 147 -11.59 12.33 6.26
N THR A 148 -11.77 11.80 5.05
CA THR A 148 -10.90 10.76 4.48
C THR A 148 -9.41 11.14 4.58
N GLY A 149 -8.60 10.27 5.16
CA GLY A 149 -7.16 10.49 5.36
C GLY A 149 -6.80 11.41 6.54
N SER A 150 -7.79 11.90 7.29
CA SER A 150 -7.61 12.72 8.48
C SER A 150 -8.04 11.96 9.75
N VAL A 151 -7.47 12.34 10.89
CA VAL A 151 -7.66 11.64 12.17
C VAL A 151 -8.46 12.49 13.14
N PHE A 152 -9.50 11.91 13.74
CA PHE A 152 -10.21 12.47 14.87
C PHE A 152 -9.56 11.96 16.16
N TRP A 153 -8.80 12.83 16.83
CA TRP A 153 -8.13 12.48 18.09
C TRP A 153 -9.09 12.57 19.27
N HIS A 154 -9.12 11.53 20.10
CA HIS A 154 -9.91 11.51 21.34
C HIS A 154 -9.10 12.07 22.50
N GLY A 155 -9.71 12.23 23.68
CA GLY A 155 -9.04 12.85 24.83
C GLY A 155 -7.71 12.19 25.23
N GLN A 156 -7.65 10.85 25.25
CA GLN A 156 -6.44 10.10 25.59
C GLN A 156 -5.39 10.18 24.47
N GLY A 157 -5.78 9.95 23.22
CA GLY A 157 -4.88 10.04 22.07
C GLY A 157 -4.32 11.45 21.88
N TRP A 158 -5.15 12.48 22.06
CA TRP A 158 -4.72 13.88 21.99
C TRP A 158 -3.77 14.25 23.13
N THR A 159 -3.97 13.71 24.33
CA THR A 159 -3.03 13.89 25.45
C THR A 159 -1.66 13.28 25.11
N MET A 160 -1.64 12.06 24.55
CA MET A 160 -0.40 11.43 24.09
C MET A 160 0.30 12.28 23.01
N PHE A 161 -0.45 12.74 22.01
CA PHE A 161 0.10 13.59 20.94
C PHE A 161 0.74 14.87 21.50
N ARG A 162 0.03 15.59 22.38
CA ARG A 162 0.54 16.82 23.01
C ARG A 162 1.77 16.59 23.86
N LEU A 163 1.90 15.44 24.54
CA LEU A 163 3.09 15.11 25.32
C LEU A 163 4.31 14.94 24.42
N ILE A 164 4.15 14.25 23.28
CA ILE A 164 5.21 14.07 22.29
C ILE A 164 5.60 15.42 21.68
N GLU A 165 4.62 16.22 21.27
CA GLU A 165 4.83 17.56 20.70
C GLU A 165 5.55 18.47 21.70
N SER A 166 5.11 18.49 22.98
CA SER A 166 5.75 19.29 24.03
C SER A 166 7.19 18.86 24.29
N TYR A 167 7.45 17.55 24.31
CA TYR A 167 8.82 17.04 24.40
C TYR A 167 9.67 17.53 23.23
N MET A 168 9.18 17.40 22.00
CA MET A 168 9.91 17.83 20.81
C MET A 168 10.15 19.34 20.79
N ARG A 169 9.16 20.15 21.17
CA ARG A 169 9.28 21.59 21.36
C ARG A 169 10.43 21.93 22.31
N SER A 170 10.44 21.36 23.51
CA SER A 170 11.52 21.57 24.47
C SER A 170 12.88 21.11 23.95
N ARG A 171 12.95 20.02 23.18
CA ARG A 171 14.21 19.58 22.54
C ARG A 171 14.70 20.60 21.51
N LEU A 172 13.81 21.15 20.69
CA LEU A 172 14.15 22.13 19.66
C LEU A 172 14.60 23.45 20.27
N GLU A 173 13.87 23.97 21.26
CA GLU A 173 14.23 25.19 22.01
C GLU A 173 15.63 25.07 22.64
N ASN A 174 15.91 23.95 23.33
CA ASN A 174 17.22 23.68 23.94
C ASN A 174 18.36 23.51 22.92
N ASN A 175 18.05 23.35 21.64
CA ASN A 175 19.04 23.24 20.55
C ASN A 175 19.06 24.49 19.65
N GLY A 176 18.52 25.61 20.14
CA GLY A 176 18.57 26.91 19.47
C GLY A 176 17.73 26.97 18.20
N TYR A 177 16.61 26.24 18.16
CA TYR A 177 15.55 26.47 17.18
C TYR A 177 14.56 27.50 17.71
N THR A 178 14.06 28.35 16.82
CA THR A 178 12.93 29.22 17.08
C THR A 178 11.68 28.59 16.49
N GLU A 179 10.70 28.29 17.34
CA GLU A 179 9.40 27.83 16.86
C GLU A 179 8.64 28.98 16.20
N VAL A 180 8.08 28.72 15.02
CA VAL A 180 7.31 29.66 14.20
C VAL A 180 6.03 28.98 13.70
N LYS A 181 5.06 29.78 13.26
CA LYS A 181 3.84 29.29 12.59
C LYS A 181 3.64 30.02 11.28
N THR A 182 3.41 29.26 10.21
CA THR A 182 3.12 29.77 8.87
C THR A 182 1.70 29.38 8.44
N PRO A 183 1.02 30.18 7.60
CA PRO A 183 -0.33 29.86 7.15
C PRO A 183 -0.42 28.50 6.46
N SER A 184 -1.53 27.77 6.68
CA SER A 184 -1.74 26.47 6.04
C SER A 184 -2.20 26.58 4.60
N LEU A 185 -2.94 27.62 4.25
CA LEU A 185 -3.48 27.86 2.91
C LEU A 185 -2.72 29.05 2.29
N ILE A 186 -1.98 28.81 1.21
CA ILE A 186 -1.09 29.80 0.59
C ILE A 186 -1.33 29.86 -0.91
N ASP A 187 -1.22 31.06 -1.46
CA ASP A 187 -1.33 31.34 -2.90
C ASP A 187 -0.40 30.46 -3.75
N ARG A 188 -0.94 29.91 -4.84
CA ARG A 188 -0.25 29.11 -5.85
C ARG A 188 1.10 29.70 -6.26
N THR A 189 1.18 31.02 -6.39
CA THR A 189 2.40 31.72 -6.84
C THR A 189 3.62 31.45 -5.96
N LEU A 190 3.45 31.19 -4.65
CA LEU A 190 4.56 30.80 -3.79
C LEU A 190 5.07 29.39 -4.13
N TRP A 191 4.17 28.47 -4.43
CA TRP A 191 4.48 27.08 -4.76
C TRP A 191 5.17 26.97 -6.13
N GLU A 192 4.76 27.80 -7.09
CA GLU A 192 5.43 27.92 -8.39
C GLU A 192 6.84 28.45 -8.25
N ARG A 193 7.00 29.56 -7.51
CA ARG A 193 8.32 30.17 -7.29
C ARG A 193 9.28 29.30 -6.52
N SER A 194 8.77 28.40 -5.68
CA SER A 194 9.58 27.43 -4.97
C SER A 194 9.84 26.14 -5.75
N GLY A 195 9.25 25.98 -6.95
CA GLY A 195 9.37 24.79 -7.80
C GLY A 195 8.57 23.58 -7.30
N HIS A 196 7.75 23.73 -6.25
CA HIS A 196 6.94 22.65 -5.70
C HIS A 196 5.68 22.42 -6.52
N TRP A 197 5.15 23.46 -7.16
CA TRP A 197 3.96 23.32 -7.99
C TRP A 197 4.17 22.30 -9.10
N ASP A 198 5.25 22.40 -9.85
CA ASP A 198 5.51 21.48 -10.98
C ASP A 198 5.70 20.02 -10.55
N LYS A 199 6.12 19.78 -9.31
CA LYS A 199 6.45 18.43 -8.80
C LYS A 199 5.35 17.80 -7.96
N PHE A 200 4.64 18.61 -7.17
CA PHE A 200 3.72 18.14 -6.14
C PHE A 200 2.27 18.55 -6.39
N ARG A 201 1.97 19.33 -7.44
CA ARG A 201 0.60 19.80 -7.71
C ARG A 201 -0.42 18.67 -7.73
N GLU A 202 -0.10 17.54 -8.34
CA GLU A 202 -1.00 16.36 -8.40
C GLU A 202 -1.30 15.75 -7.02
N HIS A 203 -0.50 16.08 -6.02
CA HIS A 203 -0.61 15.61 -4.63
C HIS A 203 -1.01 16.73 -3.66
N MET A 204 -1.40 17.91 -4.15
CA MET A 204 -1.78 19.07 -3.34
C MET A 204 -3.29 19.28 -3.36
N PHE A 205 -3.87 19.53 -2.19
CA PHE A 205 -5.24 20.03 -2.10
C PHE A 205 -5.28 21.51 -2.46
N THR A 206 -6.12 21.86 -3.44
CA THR A 206 -6.30 23.23 -3.91
C THR A 206 -7.71 23.72 -3.65
N ALA A 207 -7.83 24.99 -3.27
CA ALA A 207 -9.10 25.71 -3.18
C ALA A 207 -9.04 26.91 -4.12
N SER A 208 -10.09 27.12 -4.92
CA SER A 208 -10.22 28.29 -5.77
C SER A 208 -11.13 29.30 -5.08
N SER A 209 -10.70 30.57 -5.03
CA SER A 209 -11.48 31.68 -4.49
C SER A 209 -11.33 32.85 -5.44
N GLU A 210 -12.43 33.28 -6.06
CA GLU A 210 -12.45 34.37 -7.05
C GLU A 210 -11.34 34.18 -8.12
N ASP A 211 -10.36 35.09 -8.14
CA ASP A 211 -9.25 35.14 -9.08
C ASP A 211 -7.97 34.44 -8.58
N ARG A 212 -8.04 33.72 -7.45
CA ARG A 212 -6.87 33.08 -6.83
C ARG A 212 -7.05 31.59 -6.64
N VAL A 213 -5.98 30.87 -6.92
CA VAL A 213 -5.82 29.47 -6.57
C VAL A 213 -4.95 29.41 -5.32
N LEU A 214 -5.52 28.91 -4.24
CA LEU A 214 -4.81 28.63 -3.00
C LEU A 214 -4.54 27.13 -2.90
N ALA A 215 -3.46 26.77 -2.23
CA ALA A 215 -3.16 25.37 -1.94
C ALA A 215 -2.84 25.18 -0.46
N LEU A 216 -3.34 24.08 0.10
CA LEU A 216 -2.89 23.62 1.41
C LEU A 216 -1.42 23.24 1.31
N LYS A 217 -0.61 23.73 2.26
CA LYS A 217 0.82 23.50 2.26
C LYS A 217 1.14 22.00 2.32
N PRO A 218 1.87 21.45 1.33
CA PRO A 218 2.37 20.07 1.43
C PRO A 218 3.63 20.00 2.32
N MET A 219 4.22 21.16 2.64
CA MET A 219 5.41 21.30 3.48
C MET A 219 5.59 22.74 3.97
N ASN A 220 6.39 22.92 5.02
CA ASN A 220 6.59 24.21 5.68
C ASN A 220 7.67 25.10 5.04
N CYS A 221 8.58 24.53 4.23
CA CYS A 221 9.81 25.19 3.79
C CYS A 221 9.57 26.55 3.10
N PRO A 222 8.63 26.70 2.14
CA PRO A 222 8.41 27.99 1.48
C PRO A 222 7.91 29.09 2.44
N GLY A 223 7.15 28.72 3.47
CA GLY A 223 6.71 29.62 4.53
C GLY A 223 7.87 30.08 5.40
N HIS A 224 8.75 29.17 5.83
CA HIS A 224 9.96 29.52 6.60
C HIS A 224 10.88 30.45 5.81
N VAL A 225 11.03 30.23 4.50
CA VAL A 225 11.79 31.14 3.63
C VAL A 225 11.18 32.55 3.59
N GLN A 226 9.85 32.69 3.65
CA GLN A 226 9.23 34.03 3.74
C GLN A 226 9.54 34.73 5.07
N ILE A 227 9.57 33.99 6.19
CA ILE A 227 9.99 34.53 7.48
C ILE A 227 11.46 34.99 7.40
N PHE A 228 12.35 34.15 6.88
CA PHE A 228 13.76 34.50 6.72
C PHE A 228 13.96 35.75 5.85
N ARG A 229 13.21 35.84 4.74
CA ARG A 229 13.23 36.96 3.79
C ARG A 229 12.74 38.27 4.41
N HIS A 230 11.94 38.20 5.48
CA HIS A 230 11.43 39.40 6.14
C HIS A 230 12.50 40.05 7.03
N GLY A 231 12.81 41.32 6.76
CA GLY A 231 13.82 42.09 7.48
C GLY A 231 15.26 41.75 7.08
N LEU A 232 16.19 42.62 7.45
CA LEU A 232 17.62 42.42 7.17
C LEU A 232 18.19 41.27 8.00
N LYS A 233 19.20 40.58 7.46
CA LYS A 233 19.94 39.49 8.13
C LYS A 233 21.43 39.75 7.98
N SER A 234 22.15 39.73 9.10
CA SER A 234 23.61 39.75 9.15
C SER A 234 24.16 38.33 9.08
N TYR A 235 25.39 38.17 8.58
CA TYR A 235 26.10 36.88 8.68
C TYR A 235 26.27 36.42 10.14
N ARG A 236 26.23 37.38 11.10
CA ARG A 236 26.31 37.11 12.55
C ARG A 236 25.02 36.51 13.12
N ASP A 237 23.89 36.70 12.44
CA ASP A 237 22.60 36.14 12.85
C ASP A 237 22.48 34.66 12.45
N LEU A 238 23.48 34.13 11.73
CA LEU A 238 23.55 32.74 11.32
C LEU A 238 24.39 31.93 12.34
N PRO A 239 24.01 30.68 12.64
CA PRO A 239 22.92 29.91 12.00
C PRO A 239 21.53 30.23 12.56
N LEU A 240 20.57 30.48 11.67
CA LEU A 240 19.15 30.61 12.00
C LEU A 240 18.46 29.26 11.79
N ARG A 241 17.69 28.82 12.79
CA ARG A 241 16.97 27.54 12.76
C ARG A 241 15.51 27.76 13.13
N MET A 242 14.60 27.34 12.26
CA MET A 242 13.16 27.43 12.48
C MET A 242 12.56 26.04 12.66
N ALA A 243 11.58 25.94 13.55
CA ALA A 243 10.76 24.75 13.74
C ALA A 243 9.28 25.12 13.65
N GLU A 244 8.44 24.20 13.18
CA GLU A 244 7.00 24.39 13.14
C GLU A 244 6.32 23.02 13.28
N PHE A 245 5.30 22.95 14.14
CA PHE A 245 4.40 21.81 14.31
C PHE A 245 3.05 22.10 13.64
#